data_AF-D9PFK3-F1
#
_entry.id   AF-D9PFK3-F1
#
_cell.length_a   1.000
_cell.length_b   1.000
_cell.length_c   1.000
_cell.angle_alpha   90.00
_cell.angle_beta   90.00
_cell.angle_gamma   90.00
#
_symmetry.space_group_name_H-M   'P 1'
#
loop_
_entity.id
_entity.type
_entity.pdbx_description
1 polymer ?
#
loop_
_entity_poly.entity_id
_entity_poly.type
_entity_poly.pdbx_seq_one_letter_code
_entity_poly.pdbx_strand_id
1 'polypeptide(L)'
;MTYKVLLFVHIIGVILFLGVGAGSAFYKFMTDRSKNIQAIVKVNSIVVLADWLFTTPAVLIQPISGVALAYSFKCFSYGAMVVCLYYFVYFIHKFMVDSSLYTDKDERYFA
;
A
#
# COMPACT_ATOMS: atom_id res chain seq x y z
N MET A 1 12.10 -3.79 26.84
CA MET A 1 12.84 -3.83 25.56
C MET A 1 11.95 -4.12 24.37
N THR A 2 10.99 -5.03 24.48
CA THR A 2 10.03 -5.41 23.41
C THR A 2 9.26 -4.24 22.80
N TYR A 3 8.80 -3.27 23.61
CA TYR A 3 8.05 -2.11 23.11
C TYR A 3 8.85 -1.25 22.11
N LYS A 4 10.15 -1.04 22.35
CA LYS A 4 11.00 -0.20 21.48
C LYS A 4 11.18 -0.83 20.10
N VAL A 5 11.34 -2.15 20.06
CA VAL A 5 11.43 -2.93 18.81
C VAL A 5 10.10 -2.86 18.07
N LEU A 6 8.98 -3.03 18.77
CA LEU A 6 7.65 -2.94 18.19
C LEU A 6 7.35 -1.56 17.60
N LEU A 7 7.72 -0.50 18.33
CA LEU A 7 7.60 0.89 17.86
C LEU A 7 8.49 1.15 16.64
N PHE A 8 9.72 0.64 16.65
CA PHE A 8 10.64 0.74 15.53
C PHE A 8 10.08 0.06 14.27
N VAL A 9 9.59 -1.18 14.39
CA VAL A 9 8.96 -1.92 13.29
C VAL A 9 7.72 -1.18 12.76
N HIS A 10 6.88 -0.66 13.66
CA HIS A 10 5.68 0.09 13.28
C HIS A 10 6.04 1.34 12.47
N ILE A 11 6.93 2.20 13.00
CA ILE A 11 7.32 3.47 12.36
C ILE A 11 8.02 3.22 11.03
N ILE A 12 9.00 2.29 10.97
CA ILE A 12 9.69 1.97 9.71
C ILE A 12 8.70 1.43 8.68
N GLY A 13 7.77 0.56 9.10
CA GLY A 13 6.76 0.04 8.19
C GLY A 13 5.82 1.13 7.66
N VAL A 14 5.45 2.14 8.46
CA VAL A 14 4.67 3.30 7.99
C VAL A 14 5.45 4.11 6.97
N ILE A 15 6.74 4.39 7.24
CA ILE A 15 7.59 5.17 6.33
C ILE A 15 7.76 4.45 4.99
N LEU A 16 8.07 3.15 5.02
CA LEU A 16 8.23 2.34 3.80
C LEU A 16 6.93 2.25 3.02
N PHE A 17 5.82 1.99 3.72
CA PHE A 17 4.51 1.90 3.09
C PHE A 17 4.10 3.21 2.41
N LEU A 18 4.20 4.34 3.11
CA LEU A 18 3.84 5.65 2.57
C LEU A 18 4.79 6.04 1.43
N GLY A 19 6.10 5.77 1.58
CA GLY A 19 7.09 6.07 0.56
C GLY A 19 6.88 5.27 -0.73
N VAL A 20 6.65 3.95 -0.62
CA VAL A 20 6.41 3.09 -1.79
C VAL A 20 5.06 3.41 -2.43
N GLY A 21 3.99 3.58 -1.65
CA GLY A 21 2.67 3.93 -2.18
C GLY A 21 2.64 5.30 -2.86
N ALA A 22 3.35 6.30 -2.31
CA ALA A 22 3.49 7.60 -2.97
C ALA A 22 4.33 7.49 -4.27
N GLY A 23 5.40 6.70 -4.25
CA GLY A 23 6.24 6.44 -5.42
C GLY A 23 5.47 5.74 -6.54
N SER A 24 4.73 4.67 -6.24
CA SER A 24 3.96 3.91 -7.22
C SER A 24 2.86 4.78 -7.85
N ALA A 25 2.16 5.59 -7.05
CA ALA A 25 1.21 6.58 -7.55
C ALA A 25 1.85 7.67 -8.42
N PHE A 26 3.03 8.17 -8.05
CA PHE A 26 3.76 9.17 -8.83
C PHE A 26 4.18 8.64 -10.22
N TYR A 27 4.78 7.45 -10.28
CA TYR A 27 5.19 6.85 -11.55
C TYR A 27 4.00 6.55 -12.45
N LYS A 28 2.89 6.07 -11.86
CA LYS A 28 1.64 5.88 -12.60
C LYS A 28 1.12 7.20 -13.18
N PHE A 29 1.01 8.24 -12.36
CA PHE A 29 0.55 9.57 -12.81
C PHE A 29 1.42 10.15 -13.93
N MET A 30 2.75 10.07 -13.77
CA MET A 30 3.69 10.60 -14.77
C MET A 30 3.59 9.84 -16.09
N THR A 31 3.44 8.51 -16.03
CA THR A 31 3.34 7.69 -17.24
C THR A 31 1.97 7.87 -17.91
N ASP A 32 0.88 7.95 -17.15
CA ASP A 32 -0.47 8.23 -17.67
C ASP A 32 -0.51 9.57 -18.41
N ARG A 33 0.23 10.59 -17.92
CA ARG A 33 0.34 11.90 -18.57
C ARG A 33 1.10 11.85 -19.90
N SER A 34 2.01 10.89 -20.08
CA SER A 34 2.83 10.77 -21.29
C SER A 34 2.03 10.38 -22.53
N LYS A 35 0.81 9.82 -22.36
CA LYS A 35 -0.05 9.26 -23.41
C LYS A 35 0.62 8.18 -24.28
N ASN A 36 1.78 7.65 -23.87
CA ASN A 36 2.44 6.54 -24.54
C ASN A 36 1.94 5.22 -23.96
N ILE A 37 1.09 4.53 -24.72
CA ILE A 37 0.44 3.28 -24.30
C ILE A 37 1.47 2.23 -23.89
N GLN A 38 2.56 2.05 -24.64
CA GLN A 38 3.57 1.04 -24.32
C GLN A 38 4.28 1.31 -22.99
N ALA A 39 4.55 2.58 -22.69
CA ALA A 39 5.16 2.98 -21.43
C ALA A 39 4.18 2.77 -20.26
N ILE A 40 2.91 3.15 -20.44
CA ILE A 40 1.86 2.97 -19.42
C ILE A 40 1.74 1.51 -19.02
N VAL A 41 1.67 0.61 -20.01
CA VAL A 41 1.57 -0.84 -19.78
C VAL A 41 2.77 -1.33 -18.96
N LYS A 42 4.00 -1.03 -19.41
CA LYS A 42 5.21 -1.55 -18.76
C LYS A 42 5.38 -1.04 -17.33
N VAL A 43 5.10 0.24 -17.10
CA VAL A 43 5.23 0.86 -15.78
C VAL A 43 4.14 0.35 -14.85
N ASN A 44 2.89 0.23 -15.31
CA ASN A 44 1.79 -0.27 -14.48
C ASN A 44 2.07 -1.70 -13.99
N SER A 45 2.61 -2.60 -14.83
CA SER A 45 2.95 -3.96 -14.37
C SER A 45 4.00 -3.98 -13.24
N ILE A 46 4.96 -3.05 -13.26
CA ILE A 46 5.98 -2.93 -12.20
C ILE A 46 5.36 -2.33 -10.94
N VAL A 47 4.49 -1.32 -11.09
CA VAL A 47 3.76 -0.69 -9.98
C VAL A 47 2.88 -1.72 -9.27
N VAL A 48 2.11 -2.54 -10.01
CA VAL A 48 1.30 -3.64 -9.44
C VAL A 48 2.17 -4.58 -8.61
N LEU A 49 3.31 -5.02 -9.16
CA LEU A 49 4.20 -5.93 -8.46
C LEU A 49 4.78 -5.29 -7.19
N ALA A 50 5.20 -4.03 -7.27
CA ALA A 50 5.70 -3.29 -6.12
C ALA A 50 4.63 -3.17 -5.03
N ASP A 51 3.40 -2.84 -5.39
CA ASP A 51 2.31 -2.75 -4.43
C ASP A 51 2.07 -4.11 -3.76
N TRP A 52 2.06 -5.22 -4.52
CA TRP A 52 1.87 -6.57 -3.95
C TRP A 52 2.99 -6.94 -2.97
N LEU A 53 4.23 -6.55 -3.26
CA LEU A 53 5.39 -6.88 -2.44
C LEU A 53 5.49 -6.03 -1.16
N PHE A 54 5.10 -4.76 -1.21
CA PHE A 54 5.33 -3.83 -0.09
C PHE A 54 4.06 -3.48 0.68
N THR A 55 2.93 -3.37 -0.01
CA THR A 55 1.68 -2.87 0.54
C THR A 55 0.92 -3.99 1.23
N THR A 56 0.91 -5.20 0.67
CA THR A 56 0.23 -6.37 1.26
C THR A 56 0.83 -6.80 2.60
N PRO A 57 2.16 -6.94 2.78
CA PRO A 57 2.72 -7.26 4.08
C PRO A 57 2.49 -6.13 5.09
N ALA A 58 2.57 -4.88 4.67
CA ALA A 58 2.33 -3.72 5.53
C ALA A 58 0.88 -3.68 6.02
N VAL A 59 -0.11 -4.02 5.18
CA VAL A 59 -1.52 -4.15 5.57
C VAL A 59 -1.72 -5.19 6.68
N LEU A 60 -0.87 -6.21 6.79
CA LEU A 60 -0.93 -7.19 7.88
C LEU A 60 -0.11 -6.75 9.10
N ILE A 61 1.12 -6.28 8.89
CA ILE A 61 2.07 -5.96 9.96
C ILE A 61 1.67 -4.68 10.71
N GLN A 62 1.11 -3.68 10.01
CA GLN A 62 0.75 -2.39 10.61
C GLN A 62 -0.41 -2.48 11.62
N PRO A 63 -1.55 -3.14 11.34
CA PRO A 63 -2.60 -3.36 12.33
C PRO A 63 -2.11 -4.14 13.55
N ILE A 64 -1.36 -5.22 13.33
CA ILE A 64 -0.88 -6.09 14.41
C ILE A 64 0.06 -5.31 15.33
N SER A 65 1.02 -4.58 14.76
CA SER A 65 1.95 -3.75 15.53
C SER A 65 1.24 -2.57 16.21
N GLY A 66 0.27 -1.92 15.55
CA GLY A 66 -0.52 -0.83 16.11
C GLY A 66 -1.38 -1.26 17.30
N VAL A 67 -2.05 -2.42 17.22
CA VAL A 67 -2.83 -2.99 18.35
C VAL A 67 -1.91 -3.36 19.51
N ALA A 68 -0.78 -4.00 19.23
CA ALA A 68 0.18 -4.36 20.27
C ALA A 68 0.80 -3.13 20.96
N LEU A 69 1.01 -2.03 20.24
CA LEU A 69 1.40 -0.73 20.82
C LEU A 69 0.27 -0.11 21.66
N ALA A 70 -0.96 -0.05 21.14
CA ALA A 70 -2.11 0.50 21.85
C ALA A 70 -2.37 -0.22 23.19
N TYR A 71 -2.25 -1.56 23.19
CA TYR A 71 -2.33 -2.37 24.40
C TYR A 71 -1.22 -2.01 25.40
N SER A 72 0.00 -1.77 24.93
CA SER A 72 1.14 -1.38 25.79
C SER A 72 0.97 0.01 26.41
N PHE A 73 0.35 0.96 25.70
CA PHE A 73 0.16 2.34 26.15
C PHE A 73 -1.14 2.57 26.94
N LYS A 74 -2.02 1.57 27.07
CA LYS A 74 -3.37 1.68 27.67
C LYS A 74 -4.26 2.77 27.05
N CYS A 75 -3.85 3.34 25.91
CA CYS A 75 -4.60 4.35 25.18
C CYS A 75 -5.36 3.63 24.06
N PHE A 76 -6.50 3.04 24.42
CA PHE A 76 -7.29 2.25 23.48
C PHE A 76 -8.54 3.04 23.08
N SER A 77 -8.49 3.69 21.92
CA SER A 77 -9.70 4.14 21.22
C SER A 77 -9.98 3.21 20.04
N TYR A 78 -10.83 2.20 20.28
CA TYR A 78 -11.22 1.20 19.27
C TYR A 78 -11.83 1.86 18.04
N GLY A 79 -12.64 2.90 18.22
CA GLY A 79 -13.32 3.59 17.13
C GLY A 79 -12.36 4.26 16.14
N ALA A 80 -11.40 5.05 16.64
CA ALA A 80 -10.47 5.77 15.78
C ALA A 80 -9.55 4.82 15.00
N MET A 81 -9.07 3.75 15.65
CA MET A 81 -8.24 2.75 14.97
C MET A 81 -9.00 2.01 13.87
N VAL A 82 -10.23 1.55 14.14
CA VAL A 82 -11.01 0.79 13.15
C VAL A 82 -11.38 1.65 11.95
N VAL A 83 -11.74 2.92 12.17
CA VAL A 83 -12.05 3.86 11.08
C VAL A 83 -10.82 4.12 10.22
N CYS A 84 -9.66 4.42 10.83
CA CYS A 84 -8.42 4.59 10.08
C CYS A 84 -8.02 3.32 9.32
N LEU A 85 -8.14 2.14 9.94
CA LEU A 85 -7.84 0.86 9.29
C LEU A 85 -8.74 0.62 8.08
N TYR A 86 -10.04 0.88 8.23
CA TYR A 86 -11.03 0.69 7.17
C TYR A 86 -10.72 1.58 5.96
N TYR A 87 -10.52 2.88 6.17
CA TYR A 87 -10.20 3.80 5.07
C TYR A 87 -8.86 3.48 4.41
N PHE A 88 -7.88 3.06 5.20
CA PHE A 88 -6.56 2.67 4.71
C PHE A 88 -6.62 1.40 3.85
N VAL A 89 -7.31 0.35 4.33
CA VAL A 89 -7.51 -0.90 3.58
C VAL A 89 -8.35 -0.64 2.33
N TYR A 90 -9.39 0.19 2.41
CA TYR A 90 -10.20 0.58 1.26
C TYR A 90 -9.38 1.30 0.19
N PHE A 91 -8.53 2.26 0.58
CA PHE A 91 -7.68 2.99 -0.35
C PHE A 91 -6.72 2.05 -1.09
N ILE A 92 -6.05 1.14 -0.36
CA ILE A 92 -5.13 0.17 -0.97
C ILE A 92 -5.84 -0.83 -1.87
N HIS A 93 -6.97 -1.38 -1.43
CA HIS A 93 -7.73 -2.32 -2.24
C HIS A 93 -8.16 -1.67 -3.56
N LYS A 94 -8.66 -0.42 -3.50
CA LYS A 94 -9.05 0.32 -4.70
C LYS A 94 -7.84 0.58 -5.61
N PHE A 95 -6.71 0.99 -5.04
CA PHE A 95 -5.49 1.24 -5.79
C PHE A 95 -4.96 -0.03 -6.48
N MET A 96 -4.94 -1.17 -5.78
CA MET A 96 -4.50 -2.44 -6.35
C MET A 96 -5.43 -2.97 -7.43
N VAL A 97 -6.75 -2.89 -7.24
CA VAL A 97 -7.72 -3.36 -8.22
C VAL A 97 -7.63 -2.52 -9.50
N ASP A 98 -7.54 -1.21 -9.38
CA ASP A 98 -7.42 -0.31 -10.54
C ASP A 98 -6.11 -0.57 -11.33
N SER A 99 -5.03 -0.91 -10.62
CA SER A 99 -3.72 -1.23 -11.22
C SER A 99 -3.73 -2.62 -11.89
N SER A 100 -4.34 -3.62 -11.26
CA SER A 100 -4.44 -4.99 -11.79
C SER A 100 -5.36 -5.10 -13.01
N LEU A 101 -6.45 -4.32 -13.07
CA LEU A 101 -7.37 -4.30 -14.21
C LEU A 101 -6.71 -3.76 -15.49
N TYR A 102 -5.66 -2.96 -15.35
CA TYR A 102 -4.89 -2.47 -16.48
C TYR A 102 -4.11 -3.64 -17.14
N THR A 103 -3.41 -4.44 -16.33
CA THR A 103 -2.61 -5.58 -16.82
C THR A 103 -3.45 -6.68 -17.49
N ASP A 104 -4.66 -6.96 -16.98
CA ASP A 104 -5.55 -8.00 -17.53
C ASP A 104 -6.22 -7.60 -18.86
N LYS A 105 -6.49 -6.29 -19.04
CA LYS A 105 -6.92 -5.78 -20.34
C LYS A 105 -5.80 -5.88 -21.37
N ASP A 106 -4.55 -5.66 -20.96
CA ASP A 106 -3.38 -5.70 -21.84
C ASP A 106 -3.08 -7.10 -22.39
N GLU A 107 -3.18 -8.17 -21.57
CA GLU A 107 -3.08 -9.55 -22.09
C GLU A 107 -4.10 -9.84 -23.19
N ARG A 108 -5.30 -9.24 -23.11
CA ARG A 108 -6.35 -9.41 -24.12
C ARG A 108 -6.17 -8.57 -25.40
N TYR A 109 -5.32 -7.53 -25.38
CA TYR A 109 -5.02 -6.73 -26.57
C TYR A 109 -3.75 -7.19 -27.29
N PHE A 110 -2.88 -7.95 -26.63
CA PHE A 110 -1.60 -8.42 -27.17
C PHE A 110 -1.47 -9.95 -27.28
N ALA A 111 -2.47 -10.74 -26.89
CA ALA A 111 -2.63 -12.17 -27.20
C ALA A 111 -3.50 -12.39 -28.44
#